data_AF-A0AAV4HM20-F1
#
_entry.id   AF-A0AAV4HM20-F1
#
_cell.length_a   1.000
_cell.length_b   1.000
_cell.length_c   1.000
_cell.angle_alpha   90.00
_cell.angle_beta   90.00
_cell.angle_gamma   90.00
#
_symmetry.space_group_name_H-M   'P 1'
#
loop_
_entity.id
_entity.type
_entity.pdbx_description
1 polymer ?
#
loop_
_entity_poly.entity_id
_entity_poly.type
_entity_poly.pdbx_seq_one_letter_code
_entity_poly.pdbx_strand_id
1 'polypeptide(L)'
;MEYGIAALGTASKTNFQKIERVQNHSLRIMTGGIKSTPINSMESVRGLESLADRRKKKIVCQYTKFQHLANHPMCKLITNNPRKRLKRTNFTASAQQIHKSLELPDLRPDTPLQSSIDWPPWNQQSQIEIVKDIDGVTSKKSMIKRELHCLTQNMLDKKYPSNYWIRAFTDGSASEAHNSKDAIHKLSRAAQVTIFRLRTGHNRLKHHLFSRFKIGDGPNCPCGANRQDAQHVLQDCPLLDDARLKYWPEPREMNQKLYGSAPQLGITAEFICASDLTI
;
A
#
# COMPACT_ATOMS: atom_id res chain seq x y z
N MET A 1 9.79 7.05 0.05
CA MET A 1 9.51 8.45 -0.34
C MET A 1 10.59 9.05 -1.23
N GLU A 2 11.35 8.23 -1.97
CA GLU A 2 12.46 8.72 -2.80
C GLU A 2 11.99 9.30 -4.13
N TYR A 3 10.89 8.79 -4.68
CA TYR A 3 10.34 9.24 -5.94
C TYR A 3 9.83 10.68 -5.82
N GLY A 4 10.33 11.58 -6.66
CA GLY A 4 9.91 12.99 -6.72
C GLY A 4 10.43 13.89 -5.60
N ILE A 5 11.27 13.42 -4.67
CA ILE A 5 11.73 14.23 -3.53
C ILE A 5 12.53 15.47 -3.96
N ALA A 6 13.21 15.42 -5.11
CA ALA A 6 13.92 16.56 -5.70
C ALA A 6 12.95 17.70 -6.10
N ALA A 7 11.72 17.38 -6.51
CA ALA A 7 10.70 18.39 -6.83
C ALA A 7 10.24 19.15 -5.58
N LEU A 8 10.38 18.54 -4.39
CA LEU A 8 10.12 19.20 -3.11
C LEU A 8 11.28 20.07 -2.62
N GLY A 9 12.33 20.25 -3.42
CA GLY A 9 13.50 21.05 -3.02
C GLY A 9 13.24 22.53 -2.80
N THR A 10 12.10 23.05 -3.30
CA THR A 10 11.62 24.41 -3.06
C THR A 10 10.46 24.47 -2.07
N ALA A 11 10.04 23.34 -1.51
CA ALA A 11 8.96 23.29 -0.55
C ALA A 11 9.34 24.04 0.74
N SER A 12 8.35 24.69 1.35
CA SER A 12 8.53 25.32 2.66
C SER A 12 8.92 24.30 3.72
N LYS A 13 9.65 24.75 4.76
CA LYS A 13 10.01 23.92 5.91
C LYS A 13 8.77 23.27 6.56
N THR A 14 7.67 24.02 6.65
CA THR A 14 6.40 23.56 7.24
C THR A 14 5.76 22.42 6.45
N ASN A 15 5.80 22.46 5.11
CA ASN A 15 5.27 21.38 4.27
C ASN A 15 6.17 20.14 4.33
N PHE A 16 7.48 20.34 4.34
CA PHE A 16 8.42 19.21 4.45
C PHE A 16 8.29 18.48 5.79
N GLN A 17 8.08 19.22 6.89
CA GLN A 17 7.84 18.63 8.22
C GLN A 17 6.61 17.70 8.25
N LYS A 18 5.58 17.94 7.42
CA LYS A 18 4.43 17.03 7.34
C LYS A 18 4.85 15.65 6.83
N ILE A 19 5.73 15.60 5.83
CA ILE A 19 6.25 14.37 5.24
C ILE A 19 7.20 13.67 6.24
N GLU A 20 8.05 14.45 6.89
CA GLU A 20 8.97 13.97 7.92
C GLU A 20 8.23 13.31 9.09
N ARG A 21 7.11 13.88 9.54
CA ARG A 21 6.26 13.26 10.59
C ARG A 21 5.74 11.88 10.19
N VAL A 22 5.36 11.69 8.92
CA VAL A 22 4.90 10.38 8.42
C VAL A 22 6.06 9.39 8.46
N GLN A 23 7.25 9.77 8.00
CA GLN A 23 8.43 8.90 8.08
C GLN A 23 8.77 8.54 9.53
N ASN A 24 8.78 9.52 10.41
CA ASN A 24 9.12 9.34 11.82
C ASN A 24 8.14 8.40 12.51
N HIS A 25 6.86 8.46 12.15
CA HIS A 25 5.87 7.51 12.62
C HIS A 25 6.13 6.09 12.12
N SER A 26 6.46 5.92 10.83
CA SER A 26 6.85 4.63 10.27
C SER A 26 8.10 4.06 10.95
N LEU A 27 9.13 4.88 11.19
CA LEU A 27 10.34 4.49 11.91
C LEU A 27 10.04 3.95 13.31
N ARG A 28 9.11 4.59 14.04
CA ARG A 28 8.68 4.13 15.37
C ARG A 28 7.98 2.78 15.31
N ILE A 29 7.06 2.59 14.36
CA ILE A 29 6.39 1.30 14.17
C ILE A 29 7.42 0.21 13.86
N MET A 30 8.34 0.48 12.95
CA MET A 30 9.37 -0.49 12.56
C MET A 30 10.26 -0.86 13.75
N THR A 31 10.80 0.14 14.45
CA THR A 31 11.77 -0.06 15.55
C THR A 31 11.14 -0.44 16.88
N GLY A 32 9.82 -0.34 17.03
CA GLY A 32 9.15 -0.42 18.33
C GLY A 32 9.43 0.78 19.24
N GLY A 33 9.98 1.87 18.71
CA GLY A 33 10.37 3.04 19.48
C GLY A 33 9.18 3.85 19.98
N ILE A 34 9.12 4.11 21.28
CA ILE A 34 8.11 5.00 21.90
C ILE A 34 8.32 6.45 21.45
N LYS A 35 7.31 7.33 21.65
CA LYS A 35 7.29 8.72 21.15
C LYS A 35 8.48 9.58 21.58
N SER A 36 9.02 9.35 22.77
CA SER A 36 10.19 10.08 23.31
C SER A 36 11.52 9.65 22.69
N THR A 37 11.56 8.51 21.99
CA THR A 37 12.80 8.02 21.36
C THR A 37 13.27 9.02 20.29
N PRO A 38 14.53 9.46 20.33
CA PRO A 38 15.10 10.37 19.32
C PRO A 38 15.09 9.76 17.91
N ILE A 39 14.79 10.58 16.89
CA ILE A 39 14.69 10.13 15.49
C ILE A 39 16.04 9.68 14.96
N ASN A 40 17.10 10.45 15.22
CA ASN A 40 18.47 10.13 14.81
C ASN A 40 18.94 8.76 15.35
N SER A 41 18.57 8.41 16.59
CA SER A 41 18.86 7.09 17.15
C SER A 41 18.16 5.97 16.37
N MET A 42 16.87 6.15 16.04
CA MET A 42 16.13 5.16 15.25
C MET A 42 16.63 5.06 13.80
N GLU A 43 17.02 6.18 13.20
CA GLU A 43 17.67 6.23 11.89
C GLU A 43 19.00 5.46 11.91
N SER A 44 19.85 5.69 12.91
CA SER A 44 21.11 4.98 13.11
C SER A 44 20.92 3.47 13.28
N VAL A 45 19.98 3.04 14.15
CA VAL A 45 19.66 1.61 14.37
C VAL A 45 19.23 0.92 13.08
N ARG A 46 18.58 1.65 12.16
CA ARG A 46 18.11 1.11 10.88
C ARG A 46 19.08 1.33 9.73
N GLY A 47 20.23 1.98 9.96
CA GLY A 47 21.15 2.37 8.90
C GLY A 47 20.51 3.30 7.87
N LEU A 48 19.57 4.14 8.29
CA LEU A 48 18.84 5.05 7.40
C LEU A 48 19.41 6.47 7.50
N GLU A 49 19.67 7.08 6.34
CA GLU A 49 20.01 8.51 6.26
C GLU A 49 18.76 9.37 6.55
N SER A 50 18.99 10.54 7.16
CA SER A 50 17.90 11.47 7.47
C SER A 50 17.13 11.85 6.20
N LEU A 51 15.82 12.09 6.32
CA LEU A 51 15.03 12.50 5.16
C LEU A 51 15.51 13.85 4.59
N ALA A 52 16.01 14.73 5.46
CA ALA A 52 16.54 16.02 5.07
C ALA A 52 17.80 15.88 4.20
N ASP A 53 18.70 14.96 4.55
CA ASP A 53 19.95 14.75 3.83
C ASP A 53 19.73 13.99 2.52
N ARG A 54 18.87 12.97 2.53
CA ARG A 54 18.39 12.32 1.30
C ARG A 54 17.79 13.31 0.32
N ARG A 55 16.98 14.26 0.80
CA ARG A 55 16.46 15.36 -0.03
C ARG A 55 17.58 16.21 -0.61
N LYS A 56 18.53 16.68 0.20
CA LYS A 56 19.67 17.48 -0.27
C LYS A 56 20.45 16.74 -1.36
N LYS A 57 20.78 15.46 -1.12
CA LYS A 57 21.47 14.58 -2.06
C LYS A 57 20.72 14.48 -3.39
N LYS A 58 19.41 14.24 -3.35
CA LYS A 58 18.58 14.14 -4.57
C LYS A 58 18.46 15.47 -5.32
N ILE A 59 18.36 16.60 -4.63
CA ILE A 59 18.37 17.94 -5.25
C ILE A 59 19.69 18.16 -5.99
N VAL A 60 20.82 17.88 -5.33
CA VAL A 60 22.15 18.04 -5.91
C VAL A 60 22.34 17.12 -7.10
N CYS A 61 22.04 15.82 -6.97
CA CYS A 61 22.11 14.88 -8.10
C CYS A 61 21.26 15.34 -9.30
N GLN A 62 20.07 15.89 -9.05
CA GLN A 62 19.21 16.37 -10.12
C GLN A 62 19.75 17.67 -10.76
N TYR A 63 20.31 18.57 -9.95
CA TYR A 63 20.95 19.80 -10.42
C TYR A 63 22.19 19.50 -11.27
N THR A 64 23.08 18.63 -10.81
CA THR A 64 24.24 18.19 -11.58
C THR A 64 23.82 17.48 -12.85
N LYS A 65 22.79 16.62 -12.81
CA LYS A 65 22.22 16.03 -14.03
C LYS A 65 21.77 17.09 -15.03
N PHE A 66 21.10 18.16 -14.60
CA PHE A 66 20.67 19.23 -15.50
C PHE A 66 21.84 20.03 -16.09
N GLN A 67 22.93 20.24 -15.35
CA GLN A 67 24.12 20.91 -15.87
C GLN A 67 24.79 20.12 -17.01
N HIS A 68 24.66 18.79 -16.99
CA HIS A 68 25.30 17.89 -17.95
C HIS A 68 24.40 17.44 -19.10
N LEU A 69 23.20 18.02 -19.24
CA LEU A 69 22.28 17.75 -20.33
C LEU A 69 22.10 19.00 -21.19
N ALA A 70 23.01 19.24 -22.14
CA ALA A 70 23.07 20.45 -22.94
C ALA A 70 21.74 20.82 -23.64
N ASN A 71 20.99 19.82 -24.09
CA ASN A 71 19.71 20.01 -24.79
C ASN A 71 18.50 20.19 -23.84
N HIS A 72 18.69 20.09 -22.53
CA HIS A 72 17.60 20.16 -21.56
C HIS A 72 17.22 21.61 -21.20
N PRO A 73 15.92 21.97 -21.09
CA PRO A 73 15.49 23.33 -20.75
C PRO A 73 16.07 23.87 -19.44
N MET A 74 16.22 23.01 -18.42
CA MET A 74 16.84 23.41 -17.15
C MET A 74 18.33 23.73 -17.29
N CYS A 75 19.06 23.14 -18.23
CA CYS A 75 20.46 23.50 -18.48
C CYS A 75 20.53 24.97 -18.91
N LYS A 76 19.72 25.35 -19.90
CA LYS A 76 19.59 26.74 -20.38
C LYS A 76 19.20 27.71 -19.26
N LEU A 77 18.31 27.30 -18.34
CA LEU A 77 17.92 28.12 -17.19
C LEU A 77 19.03 28.29 -16.15
N ILE A 78 19.86 27.26 -15.96
CA ILE A 78 21.02 27.32 -15.06
C ILE A 78 22.10 28.23 -15.64
N THR A 79 22.36 28.16 -16.95
CA THR A 79 23.35 29.01 -17.63
C THR A 79 22.89 30.46 -17.75
N ASN A 80 21.61 30.70 -18.06
CA ASN A 80 21.14 32.03 -18.47
C ASN A 80 20.77 32.97 -17.30
N ASN A 81 21.14 32.62 -16.05
CA ASN A 81 20.93 33.37 -14.80
C ASN A 81 19.97 34.59 -14.89
N PRO A 82 18.66 34.37 -15.06
CA PRO A 82 17.73 35.46 -15.32
C PRO A 82 17.60 36.36 -14.10
N ARG A 83 17.57 37.69 -14.33
CA ARG A 83 17.41 38.69 -13.25
C ARG A 83 16.14 38.38 -12.45
N LYS A 84 16.30 38.21 -11.14
CA LYS A 84 15.20 37.85 -10.24
C LYS A 84 14.30 39.06 -9.99
N ARG A 85 13.07 39.04 -10.52
CA ARG A 85 12.04 40.05 -10.22
C ARG A 85 11.46 39.91 -8.81
N LEU A 86 11.38 38.68 -8.28
CA LEU A 86 10.77 38.38 -6.97
C LEU A 86 11.79 37.69 -6.05
N LYS A 87 11.71 37.95 -4.74
CA LYS A 87 12.53 37.33 -3.68
C LYS A 87 12.12 35.86 -3.37
N ARG A 88 11.79 35.06 -4.38
CA ARG A 88 11.44 33.63 -4.18
C ARG A 88 12.65 32.74 -4.51
N THR A 89 12.90 31.76 -3.65
CA THR A 89 13.88 30.71 -3.91
C THR A 89 13.31 29.74 -4.95
N ASN A 90 14.02 29.58 -6.06
CA ASN A 90 13.71 28.57 -7.07
C ASN A 90 14.61 27.33 -6.87
N PHE A 91 14.37 26.29 -7.67
CA PHE A 91 15.11 25.04 -7.58
C PHE A 91 16.61 25.26 -7.78
N THR A 92 17.00 26.05 -8.79
CA THR A 92 18.41 26.28 -9.13
C THR A 92 19.16 27.01 -8.01
N ALA A 93 18.55 28.05 -7.41
CA ALA A 93 19.15 28.76 -6.28
C ALA A 93 19.28 27.87 -5.04
N SER A 94 18.25 27.08 -4.74
CA SER A 94 18.29 26.12 -3.62
C SER A 94 19.39 25.07 -3.84
N ALA A 95 19.46 24.50 -5.04
CA ALA A 95 20.47 23.51 -5.39
C ALA A 95 21.89 24.08 -5.38
N GLN A 96 22.12 25.29 -5.92
CA GLN A 96 23.41 25.97 -5.87
C GLN A 96 23.86 26.25 -4.43
N GLN A 97 22.93 26.69 -3.57
CA GLN A 97 23.22 26.90 -2.16
C GLN A 97 23.65 25.59 -1.47
N ILE A 98 22.93 24.50 -1.72
CA ILE A 98 23.25 23.18 -1.17
C ILE A 98 24.60 22.69 -1.72
N HIS A 99 24.81 22.78 -3.04
CA HIS A 99 26.06 22.40 -3.70
C HIS A 99 27.27 23.15 -3.13
N LYS A 100 27.14 24.48 -2.94
CA LYS A 100 28.17 25.30 -2.32
C LYS A 100 28.39 24.93 -0.85
N SER A 101 27.34 24.67 -0.08
CA SER A 101 27.45 24.28 1.33
C SER A 101 28.11 22.92 1.57
N LEU A 102 28.10 22.05 0.56
CA LEU A 102 28.72 20.72 0.59
C LEU A 102 30.11 20.69 -0.04
N GLU A 103 30.62 21.84 -0.52
CA GLU A 103 31.95 21.98 -1.14
C GLU A 103 32.24 20.93 -2.23
N LEU A 104 31.21 20.57 -3.00
CA LEU A 104 31.34 19.52 -4.00
C LEU A 104 32.19 20.00 -5.19
N PRO A 105 33.13 19.19 -5.68
CA PRO A 105 33.92 19.52 -6.86
C PRO A 105 33.04 19.58 -8.12
N ASP A 106 33.34 20.51 -9.02
CA ASP A 106 32.70 20.58 -10.35
C ASP A 106 33.26 19.48 -11.24
N LEU A 107 32.80 18.25 -11.04
CA LEU A 107 33.16 17.11 -11.86
C LEU A 107 32.36 17.15 -13.17
N ARG A 108 33.04 17.52 -14.25
CA ARG A 108 32.50 17.39 -15.61
C ARG A 108 32.89 16.02 -16.14
N PRO A 109 31.94 15.11 -16.42
CA PRO A 109 32.26 13.87 -17.10
C PRO A 109 32.77 14.20 -18.51
N ASP A 110 33.89 13.58 -18.90
CA ASP A 110 34.47 13.74 -20.23
C ASP A 110 33.50 13.29 -21.33
N THR A 111 32.56 12.41 -20.98
CA THR A 111 31.53 11.89 -21.88
C THR A 111 30.14 12.42 -21.47
N PRO A 112 29.41 13.11 -22.37
CA PRO A 112 28.05 13.55 -22.07
C PRO A 112 27.13 12.35 -21.84
N LEU A 113 26.15 12.53 -20.94
CA LEU A 113 25.10 11.53 -20.76
C LEU A 113 24.31 11.36 -22.06
N GLN A 114 24.30 10.15 -22.60
CA GLN A 114 23.49 9.82 -23.77
C GLN A 114 22.00 10.02 -23.41
N SER A 115 21.24 10.70 -24.27
CA SER A 115 19.79 10.78 -24.13
C SER A 115 19.21 9.36 -24.21
N SER A 116 18.13 9.12 -23.47
CA SER A 116 17.35 7.89 -23.66
C SER A 116 16.97 7.77 -25.13
N ILE A 117 17.04 6.55 -25.67
CA ILE A 117 16.65 6.19 -27.04
C ILE A 117 15.34 6.92 -27.39
N ASP A 118 15.32 7.62 -28.54
CA ASP A 118 14.16 8.40 -29.04
C ASP A 118 12.92 7.53 -29.30
N TRP A 119 13.10 6.21 -29.24
CA TRP A 119 12.07 5.21 -29.31
C TRP A 119 11.69 4.73 -27.90
N PRO A 120 10.68 5.35 -27.26
CA PRO A 120 10.25 4.89 -25.95
C PRO A 120 9.65 3.48 -26.04
N PRO A 121 9.72 2.67 -24.97
CA PRO A 121 9.23 1.29 -24.98
C PRO A 121 7.75 1.15 -25.38
N TRP A 122 6.93 2.17 -25.17
CA TRP A 122 5.51 2.17 -25.56
C TRP A 122 5.26 2.47 -27.04
N ASN A 123 6.25 3.01 -27.77
CA ASN A 123 6.20 3.11 -29.24
C ASN A 123 6.66 1.81 -29.88
N GLN A 124 7.35 0.96 -29.13
CA GLN A 124 7.61 -0.41 -29.55
C GLN A 124 6.28 -1.15 -29.49
N GLN A 125 5.68 -1.36 -30.67
CA GLN A 125 4.52 -2.22 -30.79
C GLN A 125 5.01 -3.66 -30.59
N SER A 126 5.27 -4.02 -29.34
CA SER A 126 5.60 -5.38 -28.96
C SER A 126 4.43 -6.24 -29.41
N GLN A 127 4.68 -7.16 -30.33
CA GLN A 127 3.71 -8.18 -30.71
C GLN A 127 3.60 -9.15 -29.53
N ILE A 128 2.84 -8.76 -28.51
CA ILE A 128 2.53 -9.62 -27.37
C ILE A 128 1.52 -10.65 -27.86
N GLU A 129 1.98 -11.88 -28.07
CA GLU A 129 1.10 -13.01 -28.33
C GLU A 129 0.40 -13.42 -27.02
N ILE A 130 -0.91 -13.23 -26.95
CA ILE A 130 -1.72 -13.66 -25.80
C ILE A 130 -2.29 -15.04 -26.11
N VAL A 131 -1.69 -16.07 -25.53
CA VAL A 131 -2.18 -17.46 -25.61
C VAL A 131 -3.08 -17.73 -24.40
N LYS A 132 -4.37 -18.00 -24.65
CA LYS A 132 -5.37 -18.29 -23.60
C LYS A 132 -5.70 -19.77 -23.46
N ASP A 133 -5.43 -20.54 -24.51
CA ASP A 133 -5.80 -21.94 -24.61
C ASP A 133 -4.55 -22.82 -24.46
N ILE A 134 -4.74 -23.96 -23.78
CA ILE A 134 -3.70 -24.98 -23.62
C ILE A 134 -4.23 -26.23 -24.31
N ASP A 135 -3.47 -26.75 -25.27
CA ASP A 135 -3.82 -27.94 -26.02
C ASP A 135 -4.17 -29.11 -25.07
N GLY A 136 -5.34 -29.71 -25.27
CA GLY A 136 -5.83 -30.84 -24.45
C GLY A 136 -6.58 -30.44 -23.18
N VAL A 137 -6.67 -29.15 -22.83
CA VAL A 137 -7.48 -28.69 -21.69
C VAL A 137 -8.90 -28.37 -22.17
N THR A 138 -9.87 -29.19 -21.74
CA THR A 138 -11.30 -28.98 -22.06
C THR A 138 -12.00 -28.13 -21.00
N SER A 139 -11.98 -28.57 -19.73
CA SER A 139 -12.56 -27.84 -18.61
C SER A 139 -11.72 -28.01 -17.35
N LYS A 140 -11.36 -26.87 -16.72
CA LYS A 140 -10.60 -26.85 -15.45
C LYS A 140 -11.30 -27.60 -14.31
N LYS A 141 -12.63 -27.72 -14.37
CA LYS A 141 -13.42 -28.42 -13.34
C LYS A 141 -13.51 -29.93 -13.57
N SER A 142 -13.32 -30.43 -14.79
CA SER A 142 -13.44 -31.87 -15.08
C SER A 142 -12.10 -32.60 -14.99
N MET A 143 -10.98 -31.89 -15.14
CA MET A 143 -9.65 -32.50 -15.20
C MET A 143 -8.91 -32.51 -13.86
N ILE A 144 -8.04 -33.51 -13.69
CA ILE A 144 -7.22 -33.64 -12.48
C ILE A 144 -6.11 -32.58 -12.50
N LYS A 145 -5.84 -31.97 -11.34
CA LYS A 145 -4.81 -30.91 -11.20
C LYS A 145 -3.43 -31.31 -11.74
N ARG A 146 -3.03 -32.57 -11.55
CA ARG A 146 -1.76 -33.13 -12.05
C ARG A 146 -1.71 -33.18 -13.58
N GLU A 147 -2.82 -33.52 -14.21
CA GLU A 147 -2.95 -33.59 -15.67
C GLU A 147 -2.88 -32.21 -16.29
N LEU A 148 -3.60 -31.23 -15.72
CA LEU A 148 -3.52 -29.82 -16.10
C LEU A 148 -2.07 -29.29 -16.00
N HIS A 149 -1.37 -29.61 -14.91
CA HIS A 149 0.04 -29.23 -14.74
C HIS A 149 0.92 -29.86 -15.82
N CYS A 150 0.75 -31.16 -16.11
CA CYS A 150 1.53 -31.88 -17.12
C CYS A 150 1.33 -31.27 -18.52
N LEU A 151 0.07 -31.06 -18.92
CA LEU A 151 -0.26 -30.46 -20.23
C LEU A 151 0.31 -29.05 -20.37
N THR A 152 0.16 -28.22 -19.33
CA THR A 152 0.71 -26.86 -19.31
C THR A 152 2.24 -26.88 -19.43
N GLN A 153 2.91 -27.73 -18.65
CA GLN A 153 4.36 -27.82 -18.65
C GLN A 153 4.90 -28.31 -20.00
N ASN A 154 4.27 -29.32 -20.61
CA ASN A 154 4.63 -29.81 -21.93
C ASN A 154 4.45 -28.73 -23.02
N MET A 155 3.36 -27.95 -22.96
CA MET A 155 3.15 -26.84 -23.89
C MET A 155 4.24 -25.77 -23.73
N LEU A 156 4.58 -25.40 -22.48
CA LEU A 156 5.65 -24.44 -22.20
C LEU A 156 7.01 -24.96 -22.68
N ASP A 157 7.36 -26.22 -22.45
CA ASP A 157 8.63 -26.80 -22.88
C ASP A 157 8.73 -26.92 -24.41
N LYS A 158 7.63 -27.24 -25.09
CA LYS A 158 7.59 -27.38 -26.55
C LYS A 158 7.58 -26.05 -27.29
N LYS A 159 6.75 -25.09 -26.85
CA LYS A 159 6.56 -23.80 -27.54
C LYS A 159 7.54 -22.71 -27.06
N TYR A 160 7.95 -22.78 -25.79
CA TYR A 160 8.78 -21.75 -25.12
C TYR A 160 9.95 -22.39 -24.34
N PRO A 161 10.91 -22.99 -25.06
CA PRO A 161 12.02 -23.71 -24.44
C PRO A 161 12.97 -22.77 -23.69
N SER A 162 13.50 -23.24 -22.56
CA SER A 162 14.27 -22.44 -21.60
C SER A 162 15.61 -21.90 -22.10
N ASN A 163 16.09 -22.39 -23.26
CA ASN A 163 17.30 -21.91 -23.91
C ASN A 163 17.10 -20.59 -24.67
N TYR A 164 15.87 -20.27 -25.08
CA TYR A 164 15.53 -19.04 -25.79
C TYR A 164 14.57 -18.14 -25.00
N TRP A 165 13.89 -18.68 -23.98
CA TRP A 165 12.85 -17.98 -23.23
C TRP A 165 13.11 -17.99 -21.72
N ILE A 166 12.85 -16.84 -21.08
CA ILE A 166 12.83 -16.72 -19.62
C ILE A 166 11.38 -16.85 -19.15
N ARG A 167 11.14 -17.77 -18.23
CA ARG A 167 9.81 -17.99 -17.62
C ARG A 167 9.66 -17.09 -16.40
N ALA A 168 8.71 -16.17 -16.46
CA ALA A 168 8.29 -15.36 -15.32
C ALA A 168 6.85 -15.72 -14.97
N PHE A 169 6.62 -16.13 -13.71
CA PHE A 169 5.28 -16.41 -13.20
C PHE A 169 4.85 -15.23 -12.33
N THR A 170 3.68 -14.69 -12.61
CA THR A 170 3.01 -13.73 -11.73
C THR A 170 1.92 -14.45 -10.96
N ASP A 171 1.61 -13.99 -9.75
CA ASP A 171 0.61 -14.58 -8.86
C ASP A 171 -0.83 -14.43 -9.34
N GLY A 172 -1.04 -13.99 -10.59
CA GLY A 172 -2.35 -13.78 -11.20
C GLY A 172 -3.10 -12.68 -10.46
N SER A 173 -3.05 -11.45 -10.97
CA SER A 173 -3.84 -10.35 -10.42
C SER A 173 -5.31 -10.76 -10.32
N ALA A 174 -5.84 -10.73 -9.09
CA ALA A 174 -7.22 -11.09 -8.79
C ALA A 174 -8.17 -9.95 -9.20
N SER A 175 -8.34 -9.74 -10.50
CA SER A 175 -9.38 -8.85 -11.03
C SER A 175 -10.79 -9.30 -10.62
N GLU A 176 -10.97 -10.57 -10.26
CA GLU A 176 -12.22 -11.15 -9.73
C GLU A 176 -12.32 -11.17 -8.19
N ALA A 177 -11.32 -10.67 -7.44
CA ALA A 177 -11.43 -10.57 -5.97
C ALA A 177 -12.50 -9.57 -5.52
N HIS A 178 -12.88 -8.64 -6.39
CA HIS A 178 -14.06 -7.81 -6.18
C HIS A 178 -15.31 -8.58 -6.59
N ASN A 179 -15.90 -9.29 -5.62
CA ASN A 179 -17.22 -9.86 -5.80
C ASN A 179 -18.26 -8.71 -5.80
N SER A 180 -18.41 -8.03 -6.92
CA SER A 180 -19.33 -6.87 -7.08
C SER A 180 -20.80 -7.20 -6.76
N LYS A 181 -21.10 -8.50 -6.65
CA LYS A 181 -22.39 -9.04 -6.23
C LYS A 181 -22.62 -8.99 -4.72
N ASP A 182 -21.57 -8.79 -3.91
CA ASP A 182 -21.72 -8.74 -2.46
C ASP A 182 -22.51 -7.51 -2.04
N ALA A 183 -23.56 -7.76 -1.25
CA ALA A 183 -24.46 -6.72 -0.78
C ALA A 183 -23.76 -5.69 0.13
N ILE A 184 -22.60 -6.02 0.69
CA ILE A 184 -21.80 -5.11 1.52
C ILE A 184 -21.51 -3.78 0.78
N HIS A 185 -21.30 -3.82 -0.53
CA HIS A 185 -20.97 -2.64 -1.33
C HIS A 185 -22.11 -1.62 -1.45
N LYS A 186 -23.35 -2.02 -1.10
CA LYS A 186 -24.53 -1.14 -1.11
C LYS A 186 -24.72 -0.39 0.20
N LEU A 187 -23.92 -0.68 1.23
CA LEU A 187 -23.99 -0.05 2.55
C LEU A 187 -23.19 1.26 2.60
N SER A 188 -23.44 2.07 3.65
CA SER A 188 -22.59 3.21 3.99
C SER A 188 -21.16 2.76 4.32
N ARG A 189 -20.17 3.66 4.16
CA ARG A 189 -18.76 3.32 4.42
C ARG A 189 -18.53 2.82 5.85
N ALA A 190 -19.23 3.38 6.83
CA ALA A 190 -19.14 2.94 8.22
C ALA A 190 -19.66 1.50 8.38
N ALA A 191 -20.85 1.20 7.86
CA ALA A 191 -21.43 -0.14 7.90
C ALA A 191 -20.58 -1.18 7.14
N GLN A 192 -20.02 -0.80 5.98
CA GLN A 192 -19.05 -1.64 5.25
C GLN A 192 -17.87 -2.04 6.12
N VAL A 193 -17.27 -1.09 6.84
CA VAL A 193 -16.13 -1.35 7.72
C VAL A 193 -16.53 -2.28 8.86
N THR A 194 -17.68 -2.05 9.50
CA THR A 194 -18.20 -2.91 10.57
C THR A 194 -18.38 -4.36 10.10
N ILE A 195 -19.10 -4.57 8.98
CA ILE A 195 -19.35 -5.91 8.43
C ILE A 195 -18.05 -6.59 8.00
N PHE A 196 -17.13 -5.85 7.35
CA PHE A 196 -15.85 -6.41 6.94
C PHE A 196 -15.00 -6.87 8.14
N ARG A 197 -14.94 -6.08 9.21
CA ARG A 197 -14.22 -6.44 10.45
C ARG A 197 -14.84 -7.62 11.17
N LEU A 198 -16.17 -7.74 11.16
CA LEU A 198 -16.87 -8.91 11.68
C LEU A 198 -16.54 -10.17 10.87
N ARG A 199 -16.66 -10.12 9.54
CA ARG A 199 -16.39 -11.26 8.63
C ARG A 199 -14.96 -11.76 8.71
N THR A 200 -13.99 -10.84 8.77
CA THR A 200 -12.58 -11.19 8.79
C THR A 200 -12.05 -11.50 10.19
N GLY A 201 -12.83 -11.20 11.24
CA GLY A 201 -12.38 -11.28 12.62
C GLY A 201 -11.36 -10.20 13.01
N HIS A 202 -10.99 -9.28 12.12
CA HIS A 202 -10.10 -8.15 12.40
C HIS A 202 -10.85 -7.01 13.10
N ASN A 203 -11.37 -7.32 14.27
CA ASN A 203 -12.15 -6.41 15.10
C ASN A 203 -11.50 -6.20 16.47
N ARG A 204 -12.00 -5.22 17.22
CA ARG A 204 -11.51 -4.88 18.57
C ARG A 204 -12.19 -5.66 19.70
N LEU A 205 -12.80 -6.82 19.42
CA LEU A 205 -13.32 -7.69 20.47
C LEU A 205 -12.18 -8.37 21.25
N LYS A 206 -12.40 -8.67 22.53
CA LYS A 206 -11.34 -9.15 23.44
C LYS A 206 -10.61 -10.38 22.92
N HIS A 207 -11.30 -11.33 22.28
CA HIS A 207 -10.63 -12.52 21.74
C HIS A 207 -9.57 -12.16 20.68
N HIS A 208 -9.86 -11.25 19.75
CA HIS A 208 -8.91 -10.84 18.72
C HIS A 208 -7.76 -10.03 19.31
N LEU A 209 -8.07 -9.06 20.19
CA LEU A 209 -7.06 -8.24 20.88
C LEU A 209 -6.09 -9.09 21.69
N PHE A 210 -6.60 -10.05 22.46
CA PHE A 210 -5.75 -10.93 23.27
C PHE A 210 -4.98 -11.94 22.42
N SER A 211 -5.64 -12.66 21.50
CA SER A 211 -5.00 -13.74 20.75
C SER A 211 -3.95 -13.24 19.76
N ARG A 212 -4.24 -12.16 19.02
CA ARG A 212 -3.38 -11.63 17.96
C ARG A 212 -2.46 -10.51 18.42
N PHE A 213 -2.95 -9.58 19.24
CA PHE A 213 -2.18 -8.41 19.64
C PHE A 213 -1.60 -8.49 21.06
N LYS A 214 -1.98 -9.49 21.87
CA LYS A 214 -1.55 -9.64 23.27
C LYS A 214 -1.91 -8.42 24.14
N ILE A 215 -3.09 -7.84 23.88
CA ILE A 215 -3.62 -6.67 24.60
C ILE A 215 -4.81 -7.10 25.47
N GLY A 216 -4.83 -6.67 26.74
CA GLY A 216 -5.90 -6.92 27.70
C GLY A 216 -5.68 -8.16 28.58
N ASP A 217 -6.53 -8.32 29.60
CA ASP A 217 -6.36 -9.33 30.66
C ASP A 217 -6.81 -10.75 30.25
N GLY A 218 -7.48 -10.89 29.11
CA GLY A 218 -7.94 -12.19 28.61
C GLY A 218 -8.95 -12.08 27.46
N PRO A 219 -9.26 -13.21 26.78
CA PRO A 219 -10.21 -13.25 25.68
C PRO A 219 -11.68 -13.25 26.13
N ASN A 220 -11.93 -13.35 27.44
CA ASN A 220 -13.24 -13.62 28.03
C ASN A 220 -14.21 -12.44 27.88
N CYS A 221 -15.45 -12.76 27.55
CA CYS A 221 -16.55 -11.80 27.52
C CYS A 221 -16.97 -11.44 28.95
N PRO A 222 -17.40 -10.20 29.24
CA PRO A 222 -17.95 -9.82 30.56
C PRO A 222 -19.15 -10.67 31.00
N CYS A 223 -19.85 -11.34 30.08
CA CYS A 223 -20.93 -12.26 30.39
C CYS A 223 -20.47 -13.61 31.00
N GLY A 224 -19.15 -13.82 31.14
CA GLY A 224 -18.57 -15.07 31.64
C GLY A 224 -18.15 -16.06 30.56
N ALA A 225 -18.45 -15.80 29.27
CA ALA A 225 -18.01 -16.67 28.19
C ALA A 225 -16.48 -16.62 27.97
N ASN A 226 -15.89 -17.76 27.64
CA ASN A 226 -14.43 -17.91 27.48
C ASN A 226 -13.83 -17.13 26.29
N ARG A 227 -14.66 -16.69 25.35
CA ARG A 227 -14.23 -15.90 24.19
C ARG A 227 -15.28 -14.85 23.85
N GLN A 228 -14.84 -13.61 23.68
CA GLN A 228 -15.63 -12.55 23.07
C GLN A 228 -15.21 -12.41 21.61
N ASP A 229 -15.90 -13.11 20.73
CA ASP A 229 -15.73 -13.03 19.27
C ASP A 229 -17.05 -12.68 18.58
N ALA A 230 -17.01 -12.52 17.25
CA ALA A 230 -18.18 -12.12 16.47
C ALA A 230 -19.32 -13.15 16.57
N GLN A 231 -19.00 -14.44 16.65
CA GLN A 231 -19.99 -15.51 16.82
C GLN A 231 -20.73 -15.33 18.14
N HIS A 232 -19.98 -15.25 19.24
CA HIS A 232 -20.54 -15.08 20.56
C HIS A 232 -21.38 -13.81 20.68
N VAL A 233 -20.86 -12.67 20.21
CA VAL A 233 -21.58 -11.38 20.25
C VAL A 233 -22.88 -11.44 19.47
N LEU A 234 -22.84 -11.98 18.25
CA LEU A 234 -23.99 -11.97 17.35
C LEU A 234 -25.03 -13.06 17.66
N GLN A 235 -24.65 -14.17 18.30
CA GLN A 235 -25.55 -15.32 18.53
C GLN A 235 -25.83 -15.63 20.01
N ASP A 236 -24.81 -15.61 20.87
CA ASP A 236 -24.89 -16.33 22.15
C ASP A 236 -24.81 -15.43 23.39
N CYS A 237 -24.21 -14.23 23.30
CA CYS A 237 -23.98 -13.31 24.42
C CYS A 237 -25.26 -12.92 25.18
N PRO A 238 -25.44 -13.35 26.45
CA PRO A 238 -26.65 -13.02 27.23
C PRO A 238 -26.79 -11.53 27.54
N LEU A 239 -25.67 -10.80 27.66
CA LEU A 239 -25.69 -9.35 27.91
C LEU A 239 -26.24 -8.54 26.72
N LEU A 240 -26.33 -9.15 25.55
CA LEU A 240 -26.84 -8.50 24.33
C LEU A 240 -28.18 -9.08 23.90
N ASP A 241 -28.83 -9.90 24.73
CA ASP A 241 -30.01 -10.65 24.31
C ASP A 241 -31.21 -9.74 24.02
N ASP A 242 -31.50 -8.79 24.91
CA ASP A 242 -32.54 -7.77 24.70
C ASP A 242 -32.28 -6.93 23.44
N ALA A 243 -31.03 -6.54 23.23
CA ALA A 243 -30.62 -5.83 22.03
C ALA A 243 -30.80 -6.70 20.78
N ARG A 244 -30.43 -7.98 20.83
CA ARG A 244 -30.64 -8.89 19.71
C ARG A 244 -32.11 -9.09 19.38
N LEU A 245 -32.97 -9.26 20.38
CA LEU A 245 -34.42 -9.38 20.19
C LEU A 245 -35.02 -8.13 19.53
N LYS A 246 -34.49 -6.93 19.86
CA LYS A 246 -34.90 -5.68 19.22
C LYS A 246 -34.56 -5.63 17.72
N TYR A 247 -33.37 -6.08 17.32
CA TYR A 247 -32.91 -6.01 15.93
C TYR A 247 -33.27 -7.26 15.11
N TRP A 248 -33.40 -8.41 15.76
CA TRP A 248 -33.78 -9.70 15.20
C TRP A 248 -34.86 -10.35 16.09
N PRO A 249 -36.14 -9.99 15.90
CA PRO A 249 -37.25 -10.59 16.66
C PRO A 249 -37.36 -12.10 16.43
N GLU A 250 -37.01 -12.54 15.22
CA GLU A 250 -36.92 -13.95 14.84
C GLU A 250 -35.46 -14.41 14.83
N PRO A 251 -35.15 -15.63 15.30
CA PRO A 251 -33.81 -16.19 15.23
C PRO A 251 -33.25 -16.17 13.81
N ARG A 252 -32.00 -15.71 13.65
CA ARG A 252 -31.29 -15.64 12.37
C ARG A 252 -29.94 -16.33 12.46
N GLU A 253 -29.67 -17.15 11.46
CA GLU A 253 -28.38 -17.81 11.27
C GLU A 253 -27.24 -16.81 11.12
N MET A 254 -26.03 -17.20 11.55
CA MET A 254 -24.83 -16.35 11.48
C MET A 254 -24.53 -15.92 10.04
N ASN A 255 -24.75 -16.83 9.09
CA ASN A 255 -24.54 -16.54 7.68
C ASN A 255 -25.46 -15.41 7.19
N GLN A 256 -26.71 -15.35 7.64
CA GLN A 256 -27.65 -14.30 7.25
C GLN A 256 -27.26 -12.93 7.84
N LYS A 257 -26.74 -12.92 9.08
CA LYS A 257 -26.27 -11.68 9.73
C LYS A 257 -25.02 -11.10 9.06
N LEU A 258 -24.13 -11.94 8.51
CA LEU A 258 -22.86 -11.50 7.94
C LEU A 258 -22.82 -11.47 6.42
N TYR A 259 -23.58 -12.31 5.70
CA TYR A 259 -23.52 -12.48 4.24
C TYR A 259 -24.89 -12.35 3.57
N GLY A 260 -25.89 -11.84 4.28
CA GLY A 260 -27.23 -11.60 3.77
C GLY A 260 -27.36 -10.42 2.80
N SER A 261 -28.61 -10.02 2.55
CA SER A 261 -28.95 -8.88 1.71
C SER A 261 -28.54 -7.54 2.36
N ALA A 262 -28.49 -6.45 1.57
CA ALA A 262 -28.03 -5.16 2.06
C ALA A 262 -28.84 -4.64 3.28
N PRO A 263 -30.18 -4.80 3.35
CA PRO A 263 -30.95 -4.47 4.56
C PRO A 263 -30.52 -5.31 5.77
N GLN A 264 -30.29 -6.62 5.59
CA GLN A 264 -29.87 -7.50 6.68
C GLN A 264 -28.49 -7.13 7.22
N LEU A 265 -27.56 -6.79 6.34
CA LEU A 265 -26.24 -6.30 6.75
C LEU A 265 -26.32 -4.92 7.44
N GLY A 266 -27.26 -4.07 7.02
CA GLY A 266 -27.55 -2.79 7.66
C GLY A 266 -27.97 -2.99 9.12
N ILE A 267 -28.91 -3.90 9.37
CA ILE A 267 -29.36 -4.26 10.73
C ILE A 267 -28.18 -4.73 11.59
N THR A 268 -27.30 -5.60 11.05
CA THR A 268 -26.11 -6.06 11.79
C THR A 268 -25.17 -4.90 12.14
N ALA A 269 -24.95 -3.95 11.22
CA ALA A 269 -24.11 -2.80 11.48
C ALA A 269 -24.72 -1.85 12.52
N GLU A 270 -26.04 -1.65 12.49
CA GLU A 270 -26.78 -0.84 13.48
C GLU A 270 -26.77 -1.47 14.86
N PHE A 271 -26.98 -2.79 14.95
CA PHE A 271 -26.88 -3.54 16.21
C PHE A 271 -25.51 -3.33 16.87
N ILE A 272 -24.42 -3.41 16.10
CA ILE A 272 -23.08 -3.15 16.64
C ILE A 272 -22.90 -1.69 17.06
N CYS A 273 -23.40 -0.74 16.27
CA CYS A 273 -23.30 0.68 16.59
C CYS A 273 -24.08 1.03 17.87
N ALA A 274 -25.21 0.36 18.11
CA ALA A 274 -26.02 0.51 19.31
C ALA A 274 -25.51 -0.29 20.51
N SER A 275 -24.61 -1.25 20.28
CA SER A 275 -23.93 -1.98 21.35
C SER A 275 -22.73 -1.17 21.83
N ASP A 276 -22.38 -1.25 23.11
CA ASP A 276 -21.14 -0.65 23.66
C ASP A 276 -19.85 -1.39 23.21
N LEU A 277 -19.93 -2.11 22.08
CA LEU A 277 -18.84 -2.90 21.53
C LEU A 277 -18.04 -2.06 20.53
N THR A 278 -16.75 -1.98 20.76
CA THR A 278 -15.83 -1.40 19.77
C THR A 278 -15.42 -2.49 18.78
N ILE A 279 -15.67 -2.27 17.49
CA ILE A 279 -15.30 -3.17 16.38
C ILE A 279 -14.17 -2.60 15.54
#